data_AF-A0A967Z3U6-F1
#
_entry.id   AF-A0A967Z3U6-F1
#
_cell.length_a   1.000
_cell.length_b   1.000
_cell.length_c   1.000
_cell.angle_alpha   90.00
_cell.angle_beta   90.00
_cell.angle_gamma   90.00
#
_symmetry.space_group_name_H-M   'P 1'
#
loop_
_entity.id
_entity.type
_entity.pdbx_description
1 polymer ?
#
loop_
_entity_poly.entity_id
_entity_poly.type
_entity_poly.pdbx_seq_one_letter_code
_entity_poly.pdbx_strand_id
1 'polypeptide(L)'
;MKKVFSLIDTVAPTNAAVLINGETGTGKELVARAIHERSGRANGPFVPVHCSAITSSLLESDLFGHTKGAFTGAIRDKPGRFEMAEGGTIFLDEIATLSPEIQVSLLRVLQEKTIEPVGGTKSITVDVRIISATNRRLPALIQQNVFRKDLYYRVNVLQISLPPLRKRIKDIPALTSHFIEKYNRQHGCNIVGISREANKILTSYSWPGNVRELENAIEHAVILGQHNLIEPWHLPEEIREVEKNKLSFPSTGTFPISEEDKIRNALAKTAGNVTRAAHILGIHRTTLWRKMRELKIPRLPEML
;
A
#
# COMPACT_ATOMS: atom_id res chain seq x y z
N MET A 1 -9.99 -7.99 11.42
CA MET A 1 -10.09 -8.91 10.27
C MET A 1 -11.25 -9.91 10.34
N LYS A 2 -11.66 -10.45 11.50
CA LYS A 2 -12.78 -11.44 11.59
C LYS A 2 -14.04 -11.08 10.79
N LYS A 3 -14.52 -9.83 10.89
CA LYS A 3 -15.68 -9.35 10.13
C LYS A 3 -15.47 -9.39 8.61
N VAL A 4 -14.27 -9.10 8.12
CA VAL A 4 -13.93 -9.17 6.70
C VAL A 4 -14.00 -10.60 6.21
N PHE A 5 -13.40 -11.55 6.95
CA PHE A 5 -13.45 -12.97 6.59
C PHE A 5 -14.88 -13.52 6.58
N SER A 6 -15.67 -13.21 7.61
CA SER A 6 -17.08 -13.60 7.62
C SER A 6 -17.86 -13.06 6.42
N LEU A 7 -17.62 -11.81 6.01
CA LEU A 7 -18.27 -11.25 4.81
C LEU A 7 -17.79 -11.94 3.53
N ILE A 8 -16.50 -12.28 3.42
CA ILE A 8 -15.96 -13.07 2.30
C ILE A 8 -16.70 -14.40 2.21
N ASP A 9 -16.82 -15.13 3.32
CA ASP A 9 -17.46 -16.45 3.34
C ASP A 9 -18.97 -16.36 3.01
N THR A 10 -19.65 -15.29 3.42
CA THR A 10 -21.05 -15.06 3.05
C THR A 10 -21.22 -14.72 1.57
N VAL A 11 -20.33 -13.89 1.00
CA VAL A 11 -20.53 -13.37 -0.37
C VAL A 11 -19.94 -14.26 -1.44
N ALA A 12 -18.90 -15.04 -1.13
CA ALA A 12 -18.19 -15.85 -2.11
C ALA A 12 -19.11 -16.84 -2.86
N PRO A 13 -20.07 -17.55 -2.24
CA PRO A 13 -20.97 -18.46 -2.95
C PRO A 13 -21.95 -17.77 -3.92
N THR A 14 -22.13 -16.45 -3.82
CA THR A 14 -23.09 -15.69 -4.64
C THR A 14 -22.45 -15.12 -5.91
N ASN A 15 -23.26 -14.74 -6.89
CA ASN A 15 -22.83 -13.96 -8.06
C ASN A 15 -22.98 -12.44 -7.88
N ALA A 16 -23.26 -11.96 -6.66
CA ALA A 16 -23.45 -10.55 -6.40
C ALA A 16 -22.16 -9.76 -6.65
N ALA A 17 -22.32 -8.53 -7.18
CA ALA A 17 -21.23 -7.58 -7.30
C ALA A 17 -20.76 -7.13 -5.92
N VAL A 18 -19.45 -7.03 -5.74
CA VAL A 18 -18.83 -6.66 -4.46
C VAL A 18 -17.98 -5.43 -4.64
N LEU A 19 -18.20 -4.42 -3.79
CA LEU A 19 -17.36 -3.23 -3.70
C LEU A 19 -16.44 -3.33 -2.47
N ILE A 20 -15.13 -3.40 -2.71
CA ILE A 20 -14.11 -3.39 -1.68
C ILE A 20 -13.62 -1.95 -1.47
N ASN A 21 -13.87 -1.40 -0.30
CA ASN A 21 -13.44 -0.05 0.05
C ASN A 21 -12.25 -0.12 1.02
N GLY A 22 -11.16 0.57 0.73
CA GLY A 22 -10.01 0.62 1.63
C GLY A 22 -8.89 1.49 1.11
N GLU A 23 -8.06 1.99 2.03
CA GLU A 23 -6.87 2.76 1.66
C GLU A 23 -5.93 1.95 0.77
N THR A 24 -5.13 2.67 -0.01
CA THR A 24 -4.08 2.06 -0.85
C THR A 24 -3.13 1.23 0.01
N GLY A 25 -2.72 0.06 -0.50
CA GLY A 25 -1.83 -0.85 0.22
C GLY A 25 -2.48 -1.68 1.34
N THR A 26 -3.81 -1.69 1.48
CA THR A 26 -4.49 -2.51 2.51
C THR A 26 -4.69 -3.99 2.14
N GLY A 27 -4.45 -4.37 0.87
CA GLY A 27 -4.65 -5.73 0.35
C GLY A 27 -6.02 -5.98 -0.30
N LYS A 28 -6.59 -4.98 -1.01
CA LYS A 28 -7.90 -5.10 -1.69
C LYS A 28 -7.94 -6.26 -2.69
N GLU A 29 -6.88 -6.45 -3.47
CA GLU A 29 -6.78 -7.56 -4.42
C GLU A 29 -6.78 -8.94 -3.73
N LEU A 30 -6.10 -9.08 -2.58
CA LEU A 30 -6.11 -10.34 -1.82
C LEU A 30 -7.51 -10.71 -1.33
N VAL A 31 -8.32 -9.71 -0.96
CA VAL A 31 -9.73 -9.93 -0.62
C VAL A 31 -10.51 -10.38 -1.86
N ALA A 32 -10.31 -9.73 -3.02
CA ALA A 32 -10.98 -10.12 -4.25
C ALA A 32 -10.62 -11.55 -4.68
N ARG A 33 -9.34 -11.93 -4.58
CA ARG A 33 -8.87 -13.31 -4.84
C ARG A 33 -9.51 -14.30 -3.88
N ALA A 34 -9.52 -14.01 -2.58
CA ALA A 34 -10.17 -14.88 -1.60
C ALA A 34 -11.67 -15.08 -1.85
N ILE A 35 -12.38 -14.04 -2.33
CA ILE A 35 -13.79 -14.16 -2.73
C ILE A 35 -13.93 -15.08 -3.94
N HIS A 36 -13.07 -14.92 -4.96
CA HIS A 36 -13.09 -15.76 -6.16
C HIS A 36 -12.77 -17.23 -5.85
N GLU A 37 -11.70 -17.50 -5.09
CA GLU A 37 -11.26 -18.84 -4.71
C GLU A 37 -12.30 -19.62 -3.90
N ARG A 38 -13.19 -18.93 -3.19
CA ARG A 38 -14.28 -19.53 -2.39
C ARG A 38 -15.64 -19.50 -3.10
N SER A 39 -15.67 -19.10 -4.37
CA SER A 39 -16.90 -19.00 -5.15
C SER A 39 -17.17 -20.22 -6.01
N GLY A 40 -18.40 -20.32 -6.54
CA GLY A 40 -18.72 -21.31 -7.58
C GLY A 40 -17.95 -21.14 -8.89
N ARG A 41 -17.14 -20.07 -9.03
CA ARG A 41 -16.31 -19.75 -10.19
C ARG A 41 -14.81 -19.92 -9.96
N ALA A 42 -14.41 -20.57 -8.86
CA ALA A 42 -13.00 -20.72 -8.49
C ALA A 42 -12.13 -21.45 -9.53
N ASN A 43 -12.73 -22.30 -10.37
CA ASN A 43 -12.04 -22.97 -11.48
C ASN A 43 -11.95 -22.11 -12.76
N GLY A 44 -12.65 -20.98 -12.80
CA GLY A 44 -12.62 -20.03 -13.92
C GLY A 44 -11.49 -19.01 -13.79
N PRO A 45 -11.29 -18.15 -14.79
CA PRO A 45 -10.26 -17.12 -14.75
C PRO A 45 -10.53 -16.06 -13.67
N PHE A 46 -9.47 -15.61 -13.00
CA PHE A 46 -9.46 -14.37 -12.21
C PHE A 46 -8.68 -13.30 -12.97
N VAL A 47 -9.36 -12.29 -13.49
CA VAL A 47 -8.76 -11.24 -14.34
C VAL A 47 -8.68 -9.91 -13.57
N PRO A 48 -7.53 -9.56 -12.98
CA PRO A 48 -7.34 -8.27 -12.34
C PRO A 48 -7.04 -7.16 -13.37
N VAL A 49 -7.66 -6.00 -13.19
CA VAL A 49 -7.48 -4.81 -14.03
C VAL A 49 -7.32 -3.59 -13.13
N HIS A 50 -6.29 -2.79 -13.38
CA HIS A 50 -6.03 -1.55 -12.65
C HIS A 50 -6.47 -0.34 -13.50
N CYS A 51 -7.55 0.34 -13.09
CA CYS A 51 -8.21 1.35 -13.90
C CYS A 51 -7.48 2.71 -13.99
N SER A 52 -6.38 2.90 -13.27
CA SER A 52 -5.66 4.19 -13.25
C SER A 52 -4.35 4.22 -14.05
N ALA A 53 -3.93 3.11 -14.66
CA ALA A 53 -2.57 2.96 -15.17
C ALA A 53 -2.39 3.42 -16.64
N ILE A 54 -3.48 3.81 -17.31
CA ILE A 54 -3.56 3.94 -18.77
C ILE A 54 -4.52 5.10 -19.12
N THR A 55 -4.40 5.70 -20.31
CA THR A 55 -5.38 6.67 -20.81
C THR A 55 -6.78 6.06 -20.94
N SER A 56 -7.83 6.88 -20.91
CA SER A 56 -9.22 6.41 -20.98
C SER A 56 -9.49 5.54 -22.21
N SER A 57 -9.03 5.95 -23.39
CA SER A 57 -9.23 5.21 -24.65
C SER A 57 -8.57 3.83 -24.66
N LEU A 58 -7.35 3.74 -24.11
CA LEU A 58 -6.63 2.48 -24.02
C LEU A 58 -7.22 1.58 -22.92
N LEU A 59 -7.73 2.14 -21.83
CA LEU A 59 -8.45 1.38 -20.80
C LEU A 59 -9.77 0.81 -21.34
N GLU A 60 -10.53 1.59 -22.09
CA GLU A 60 -11.77 1.14 -22.73
C GLU A 60 -11.49 -0.02 -23.70
N SER A 61 -10.49 0.13 -24.56
CA SER A 61 -10.02 -0.90 -25.48
C SER A 61 -9.49 -2.15 -24.76
N ASP A 62 -8.79 -2.01 -23.62
CA ASP A 62 -8.35 -3.17 -22.84
C ASP A 62 -9.54 -3.88 -22.18
N LEU A 63 -10.50 -3.15 -21.60
CA LEU A 63 -11.66 -3.72 -20.92
C LEU A 63 -12.61 -4.45 -21.88
N PHE A 64 -13.03 -3.77 -22.96
CA PHE A 64 -14.11 -4.23 -23.84
C PHE A 64 -13.62 -4.80 -25.18
N GLY A 65 -12.31 -4.70 -25.46
CA GLY A 65 -11.74 -5.10 -26.74
C GLY A 65 -11.91 -4.03 -27.81
N HIS A 66 -11.38 -4.29 -28.99
CA HIS A 66 -11.54 -3.42 -30.15
C HIS A 66 -11.56 -4.19 -31.46
N THR A 67 -12.21 -3.59 -32.45
CA THR A 67 -12.12 -4.03 -33.85
C THR A 67 -10.96 -3.35 -34.58
N LYS A 68 -10.48 -3.98 -35.64
CA LYS A 68 -9.49 -3.43 -36.54
C LYS A 68 -9.98 -2.09 -37.10
N GLY A 69 -9.14 -1.07 -37.01
CA GLY A 69 -9.44 0.28 -37.49
C GLY A 69 -10.19 1.18 -36.49
N ALA A 70 -10.46 0.72 -35.27
CA ALA A 70 -11.14 1.52 -34.24
C ALA A 70 -10.38 2.80 -33.84
N PHE A 71 -9.04 2.77 -33.88
CA PHE A 71 -8.15 3.91 -33.61
C PHE A 71 -6.79 3.71 -34.28
N THR A 72 -5.95 4.75 -34.29
CA THR A 72 -4.57 4.68 -34.80
C THR A 72 -3.76 3.65 -34.01
N GLY A 73 -3.40 2.54 -34.66
CA GLY A 73 -2.70 1.40 -34.05
C GLY A 73 -3.56 0.13 -33.86
N ALA A 74 -4.87 0.20 -34.11
CA ALA A 74 -5.76 -0.96 -34.11
C ALA A 74 -5.59 -1.81 -35.38
N ILE A 75 -4.45 -2.48 -35.52
CA ILE A 75 -4.08 -3.25 -36.72
C ILE A 75 -4.83 -4.59 -36.86
N ARG A 76 -5.41 -5.09 -35.78
CA ARG A 76 -6.18 -6.34 -35.70
C ARG A 76 -7.26 -6.23 -34.63
N ASP A 77 -8.24 -7.12 -34.69
CA ASP A 77 -9.19 -7.29 -33.59
C ASP A 77 -8.46 -7.81 -32.34
N LYS A 78 -8.87 -7.35 -31.16
CA LYS A 78 -8.33 -7.82 -29.88
C LYS A 78 -9.49 -8.02 -28.89
N PRO A 79 -9.60 -9.19 -28.25
CA PRO A 79 -10.60 -9.42 -27.21
C PRO A 79 -10.32 -8.57 -25.97
N GLY A 80 -11.39 -8.17 -25.29
CA GLY A 80 -11.33 -7.41 -24.05
C GLY A 80 -11.09 -8.27 -22.80
N ARG A 81 -10.76 -7.62 -21.67
CA ARG A 81 -10.65 -8.27 -20.36
C ARG A 81 -11.94 -8.94 -19.91
N PHE A 82 -13.10 -8.41 -20.30
CA PHE A 82 -14.38 -9.06 -20.00
C PHE A 82 -14.52 -10.41 -20.69
N GLU A 83 -14.15 -10.52 -21.97
CA GLU A 83 -14.15 -11.81 -22.68
C GLU A 83 -13.12 -12.78 -22.08
N MET A 84 -11.94 -12.27 -21.69
CA MET A 84 -10.93 -13.08 -21.01
C MET A 84 -11.37 -13.59 -19.64
N ALA A 85 -12.39 -12.97 -19.04
CA ALA A 85 -12.92 -13.33 -17.73
C ALA A 85 -14.17 -14.22 -17.81
N GLU A 86 -14.55 -14.68 -19.00
CA GLU A 86 -15.75 -15.49 -19.25
C GLU A 86 -15.79 -16.73 -18.34
N GLY A 87 -16.96 -16.99 -17.72
CA GLY A 87 -17.14 -18.06 -16.73
C GLY A 87 -16.40 -17.85 -15.40
N GLY A 88 -15.69 -16.73 -15.25
CA GLY A 88 -14.83 -16.42 -14.11
C GLY A 88 -15.21 -15.11 -13.41
N THR A 89 -14.20 -14.42 -12.88
CA THR A 89 -14.31 -13.17 -12.14
C THR A 89 -13.37 -12.12 -12.73
N ILE A 90 -13.88 -10.92 -12.98
CA ILE A 90 -13.07 -9.73 -13.24
C ILE A 90 -12.98 -8.89 -11.97
N PHE A 91 -11.76 -8.45 -11.65
CA PHE A 91 -11.48 -7.55 -10.54
C PHE A 91 -11.06 -6.17 -11.08
N LEU A 92 -11.84 -5.14 -10.77
CA LEU A 92 -11.60 -3.76 -11.19
C LEU A 92 -11.06 -2.94 -10.02
N ASP A 93 -9.74 -2.73 -9.96
CA ASP A 93 -9.13 -1.88 -8.94
C ASP A 93 -9.16 -0.40 -9.34
N GLU A 94 -9.31 0.46 -8.33
CA GLU A 94 -9.48 1.91 -8.47
C GLU A 94 -10.64 2.31 -9.41
N ILE A 95 -11.82 1.67 -9.29
CA ILE A 95 -13.01 1.94 -10.11
C ILE A 95 -13.47 3.41 -10.10
N ALA A 96 -13.05 4.19 -9.08
CA ALA A 96 -13.34 5.61 -8.99
C ALA A 96 -12.62 6.47 -10.05
N THR A 97 -11.67 5.91 -10.80
CA THR A 97 -10.92 6.62 -11.86
C THR A 97 -11.51 6.43 -13.25
N LEU A 98 -12.59 5.66 -13.40
CA LEU A 98 -13.23 5.42 -14.69
C LEU A 98 -13.79 6.71 -15.29
N SER A 99 -13.55 6.91 -16.59
CA SER A 99 -14.17 8.02 -17.33
C SER A 99 -15.69 7.80 -17.47
N PRO A 100 -16.48 8.86 -17.71
CA PRO A 100 -17.93 8.75 -17.86
C PRO A 100 -18.36 7.73 -18.92
N GLU A 101 -17.62 7.62 -20.03
CA GLU A 101 -17.89 6.70 -21.14
C GLU A 101 -17.72 5.25 -20.67
N ILE A 102 -16.62 4.94 -19.99
CA ILE A 102 -16.36 3.60 -19.46
C ILE A 102 -17.38 3.24 -18.38
N GLN A 103 -17.84 4.21 -17.58
CA GLN A 103 -18.91 3.99 -16.60
C GLN A 103 -20.23 3.57 -17.27
N VAL A 104 -20.56 4.13 -18.44
CA VAL A 104 -21.75 3.73 -19.21
C VAL A 104 -21.59 2.32 -19.76
N SER A 105 -20.44 2.01 -20.36
CA SER A 105 -20.17 0.67 -20.90
C SER A 105 -20.17 -0.39 -19.79
N LEU A 106 -19.55 -0.10 -18.64
CA LEU A 106 -19.58 -0.98 -17.47
C LEU A 106 -20.99 -1.20 -16.91
N LEU A 107 -21.84 -0.16 -16.92
CA LEU A 107 -23.23 -0.28 -16.51
C LEU A 107 -24.00 -1.25 -17.41
N ARG A 108 -23.78 -1.21 -18.73
CA ARG A 108 -24.36 -2.18 -19.67
C ARG A 108 -23.91 -3.60 -19.35
N VAL A 109 -22.62 -3.84 -19.08
CA VAL A 109 -22.15 -5.19 -18.68
C VAL A 109 -22.86 -5.70 -17.42
N LEU A 110 -23.04 -4.83 -16.42
CA LEU A 110 -23.72 -5.19 -15.17
C LEU A 110 -25.20 -5.49 -15.33
N GLN A 111 -25.88 -4.85 -16.29
CA GLN A 111 -27.32 -4.94 -16.48
C GLN A 111 -27.71 -5.99 -17.54
N GLU A 112 -27.06 -5.94 -18.70
CA GLU A 112 -27.43 -6.69 -19.90
C GLU A 112 -26.52 -7.90 -20.13
N LYS A 113 -25.40 -8.01 -19.40
CA LYS A 113 -24.39 -9.06 -19.60
C LYS A 113 -23.83 -9.05 -21.02
N THR A 114 -23.69 -7.87 -21.61
CA THR A 114 -23.14 -7.66 -22.95
C THR A 114 -22.03 -6.63 -22.93
N ILE A 115 -21.08 -6.78 -23.85
CA ILE A 115 -20.05 -5.80 -24.16
C ILE A 115 -20.10 -5.45 -25.65
N GLU A 116 -19.61 -4.27 -26.00
CA GLU A 116 -19.40 -3.83 -27.38
C GLU A 116 -17.93 -3.44 -27.54
N PRO A 117 -17.17 -4.09 -28.43
CA PRO A 117 -15.78 -3.70 -28.69
C PRO A 117 -15.72 -2.28 -29.24
N VAL A 118 -14.67 -1.55 -28.89
CA VAL A 118 -14.44 -0.19 -29.42
C VAL A 118 -14.35 -0.25 -30.95
N GLY A 119 -15.14 0.59 -31.63
CA GLY A 119 -15.25 0.62 -33.09
C GLY A 119 -16.06 -0.54 -33.69
N GLY A 120 -16.63 -1.42 -32.87
CA GLY A 120 -17.54 -2.48 -33.27
C GLY A 120 -19.00 -2.11 -33.00
N THR A 121 -19.91 -2.76 -33.72
CA THR A 121 -21.38 -2.64 -33.52
C THR A 121 -22.01 -3.94 -33.04
N LYS A 122 -21.23 -5.02 -32.94
CA LYS A 122 -21.71 -6.33 -32.53
C LYS A 122 -21.58 -6.47 -31.02
N SER A 123 -22.71 -6.62 -30.35
CA SER A 123 -22.73 -6.94 -28.91
C SER A 123 -22.32 -8.40 -28.68
N ILE A 124 -21.52 -8.62 -27.64
CA ILE A 124 -21.00 -9.94 -27.22
C ILE A 124 -21.52 -10.21 -25.82
N THR A 125 -22.25 -11.31 -25.63
CA THR A 125 -22.71 -11.72 -24.30
C THR A 125 -21.55 -12.28 -23.49
N VAL A 126 -21.45 -11.89 -22.21
CA VAL A 126 -20.43 -12.33 -21.27
C VAL A 126 -21.04 -12.72 -19.93
N ASP A 127 -20.67 -13.88 -19.40
CA ASP A 127 -21.03 -14.31 -18.05
C ASP A 127 -19.85 -14.14 -17.09
N VAL A 128 -19.73 -12.94 -16.51
CA VAL A 128 -18.62 -12.57 -15.63
C VAL A 128 -19.14 -12.06 -14.27
N ARG A 129 -18.51 -12.54 -13.19
CA ARG A 129 -18.68 -11.95 -11.86
C ARG A 129 -17.78 -10.73 -11.72
N ILE A 130 -18.33 -9.62 -11.23
CA ILE A 130 -17.60 -8.36 -11.08
C ILE A 130 -17.31 -8.11 -9.60
N ILE A 131 -16.03 -7.92 -9.27
CA ILE A 131 -15.57 -7.40 -7.99
C ILE A 131 -14.87 -6.07 -8.29
N SER A 132 -15.16 -5.02 -7.53
CA SER A 132 -14.57 -3.71 -7.72
C SER A 132 -13.92 -3.22 -6.44
N ALA A 133 -12.89 -2.38 -6.56
CA ALA A 133 -12.20 -1.81 -5.43
C ALA A 133 -11.93 -0.31 -5.63
N THR A 134 -11.85 0.43 -4.52
CA THR A 134 -11.50 1.86 -4.53
C THR A 134 -10.95 2.30 -3.18
N ASN A 135 -10.10 3.32 -3.20
CA ASN A 135 -9.71 4.08 -2.01
C ASN A 135 -10.52 5.38 -1.83
N ARG A 136 -11.38 5.74 -2.79
CA ARG A 136 -12.18 6.98 -2.77
C ARG A 136 -13.60 6.73 -2.28
N ARG A 137 -14.20 7.79 -1.73
CA ARG A 137 -15.62 7.78 -1.34
C ARG A 137 -16.51 8.03 -2.55
N LEU A 138 -17.01 6.97 -3.18
CA LEU A 138 -17.92 7.07 -4.34
C LEU A 138 -19.14 7.98 -4.11
N PRO A 139 -19.80 8.00 -2.93
CA PRO A 139 -20.90 8.95 -2.69
C PRO A 139 -20.52 10.42 -2.84
N ALA A 140 -19.29 10.80 -2.49
CA ALA A 140 -18.80 12.17 -2.69
C ALA A 140 -18.55 12.46 -4.18
N LEU A 141 -18.03 11.49 -4.93
CA LEU A 141 -17.83 11.62 -6.38
C LEU A 141 -19.15 11.70 -7.16
N ILE A 142 -20.21 11.07 -6.64
CA ILE A 142 -21.57 11.23 -7.18
C ILE A 142 -22.06 12.66 -7.00
N GLN A 143 -21.87 13.26 -5.83
CA GLN A 143 -22.25 14.66 -5.58
C GLN A 143 -21.49 15.65 -6.48
N GLN A 144 -20.28 15.27 -6.92
CA GLN A 144 -19.46 16.03 -7.85
C GLN A 144 -19.75 15.73 -9.33
N ASN A 145 -20.73 14.87 -9.64
CA ASN A 145 -21.03 14.38 -11.00
C ASN A 145 -19.85 13.68 -11.70
N VAL A 146 -18.87 13.18 -10.95
CA VAL A 146 -17.70 12.44 -11.46
C VAL A 146 -18.01 10.95 -11.59
N PHE A 147 -18.87 10.42 -10.71
CA PHE A 147 -19.27 9.02 -10.71
C PHE A 147 -20.78 8.89 -10.81
N ARG A 148 -21.28 8.01 -11.68
CA ARG A 148 -22.71 7.88 -11.90
C ARG A 148 -23.40 7.14 -10.75
N LYS A 149 -24.55 7.67 -10.36
CA LYS A 149 -25.38 7.12 -9.27
C LYS A 149 -25.94 5.74 -9.61
N ASP A 150 -26.34 5.52 -10.86
CA ASP A 150 -26.87 4.24 -11.35
C ASP A 150 -25.83 3.11 -11.30
N LEU A 151 -24.60 3.38 -11.76
CA LEU A 151 -23.47 2.45 -11.67
C LEU A 151 -23.14 2.11 -10.22
N TYR A 152 -23.09 3.11 -9.34
CA TYR A 152 -22.81 2.90 -7.93
C TYR A 152 -23.71 1.86 -7.28
N TYR A 153 -25.03 1.92 -7.51
CA TYR A 153 -25.95 0.93 -6.95
C TYR A 153 -25.79 -0.46 -7.55
N ARG A 154 -25.29 -0.59 -8.78
CA ARG A 154 -25.04 -1.88 -9.43
C ARG A 154 -23.73 -2.53 -8.98
N VAL A 155 -22.69 -1.75 -8.68
CA VAL A 155 -21.41 -2.29 -8.19
C VAL A 155 -21.42 -2.46 -6.66
N ASN A 156 -22.19 -1.66 -5.93
CA ASN A 156 -22.25 -1.69 -4.48
C ASN A 156 -23.45 -2.50 -3.96
N VAL A 157 -23.60 -3.75 -4.42
CA VAL A 157 -24.61 -4.66 -3.88
C VAL A 157 -24.22 -5.13 -2.49
N LEU A 158 -22.96 -5.56 -2.31
CA LEU A 158 -22.34 -5.72 -1.00
C LEU A 158 -21.02 -4.94 -0.91
N GLN A 159 -20.81 -4.32 0.25
CA GLN A 159 -19.59 -3.57 0.55
C GLN A 159 -18.72 -4.27 1.58
N ILE A 160 -17.44 -4.44 1.28
CA ILE A 160 -16.42 -4.90 2.23
C ILE A 160 -15.45 -3.76 2.49
N SER A 161 -15.44 -3.26 3.72
CA SER A 161 -14.52 -2.19 4.12
C SER A 161 -13.27 -2.76 4.79
N LEU A 162 -12.11 -2.57 4.16
CA LEU A 162 -10.82 -2.94 4.71
C LEU A 162 -10.29 -1.87 5.66
N PRO A 163 -9.99 -2.22 6.92
CA PRO A 163 -9.38 -1.27 7.84
C PRO A 163 -7.92 -1.02 7.47
N PRO A 164 -7.42 0.22 7.64
CA PRO A 164 -6.00 0.50 7.51
C PRO A 164 -5.17 -0.21 8.60
N LEU A 165 -3.88 -0.41 8.35
CA LEU A 165 -2.96 -1.16 9.21
C LEU A 165 -2.90 -0.60 10.63
N ARG A 166 -2.93 0.74 10.79
CA ARG A 166 -3.02 1.41 12.09
C ARG A 166 -4.24 1.05 12.94
N LYS A 167 -5.33 0.55 12.35
CA LYS A 167 -6.50 0.04 13.08
C LYS A 167 -6.42 -1.47 13.37
N ARG A 168 -5.38 -2.15 12.90
CA ARG A 168 -5.13 -3.58 13.07
C ARG A 168 -3.67 -3.88 13.45
N ILE A 169 -3.10 -3.09 14.37
CA ILE A 169 -1.71 -3.21 14.85
C ILE A 169 -1.38 -4.63 15.35
N LYS A 170 -2.38 -5.35 15.90
CA LYS A 170 -2.23 -6.75 16.35
C LYS A 170 -1.86 -7.73 15.23
N ASP A 171 -2.12 -7.37 13.98
CA ASP A 171 -1.81 -8.19 12.80
C ASP A 171 -0.34 -7.99 12.34
N ILE A 172 0.33 -6.91 12.78
CA ILE A 172 1.70 -6.56 12.33
C ILE A 172 2.72 -7.68 12.60
N PRO A 173 2.81 -8.28 13.80
CA PRO A 173 3.82 -9.32 14.04
C PRO A 173 3.68 -10.55 13.12
N ALA A 174 2.43 -10.95 12.83
CA ALA A 174 2.16 -12.07 11.92
C ALA A 174 2.53 -11.71 10.47
N LEU A 175 2.18 -10.49 10.02
CA LEU A 175 2.57 -9.99 8.70
C LEU A 175 4.09 -9.88 8.56
N THR A 176 4.78 -9.36 9.57
CA THR A 176 6.25 -9.26 9.61
C THR A 176 6.88 -10.64 9.47
N SER A 177 6.41 -11.63 10.23
CA SER A 177 6.95 -13.00 10.16
C SER A 177 6.76 -13.61 8.76
N HIS A 178 5.58 -13.40 8.16
CA HIS A 178 5.30 -13.83 6.80
C HIS A 178 6.24 -13.21 5.77
N PHE A 179 6.47 -11.89 5.84
CA PHE A 179 7.38 -11.21 4.90
C PHE A 179 8.84 -11.59 5.11
N ILE A 180 9.29 -11.81 6.35
CA ILE A 180 10.64 -12.34 6.62
C ILE A 180 10.82 -13.69 5.92
N GLU A 181 9.89 -14.63 6.08
CA GLU A 181 9.97 -15.96 5.45
C GLU A 181 9.94 -15.87 3.91
N LYS A 182 9.10 -14.99 3.36
CA LYS A 182 9.03 -14.71 1.92
C LYS A 182 10.39 -14.24 1.39
N TYR A 183 10.98 -13.22 2.03
CA TYR A 183 12.19 -12.57 1.53
C TYR A 183 13.48 -13.32 1.85
N ASN A 184 13.52 -14.11 2.92
CA ASN A 184 14.60 -15.08 3.14
C ASN A 184 14.72 -16.04 1.96
N ARG A 185 13.59 -16.62 1.51
CA ARG A 185 13.57 -17.52 0.35
C ARG A 185 13.97 -16.82 -0.94
N GLN A 186 13.49 -15.61 -1.15
CA GLN A 186 13.72 -14.86 -2.39
C GLN A 186 15.18 -14.37 -2.52
N HIS A 187 15.78 -13.90 -1.43
CA HIS A 187 17.12 -13.28 -1.43
C HIS A 187 18.22 -14.20 -0.90
N GLY A 188 17.89 -15.44 -0.51
CA GLY A 188 18.85 -16.39 0.06
C GLY A 188 19.37 -15.97 1.44
N CYS A 189 18.62 -15.15 2.18
CA CYS A 189 18.96 -14.71 3.53
C CYS A 189 18.50 -15.71 4.59
N ASN A 190 19.03 -15.60 5.81
CA ASN A 190 18.64 -16.45 6.94
C ASN A 190 18.28 -15.62 8.18
N ILE A 191 17.32 -14.71 8.04
CA ILE A 191 16.78 -13.95 9.17
C ILE A 191 15.90 -14.85 10.03
N VAL A 192 16.22 -14.97 11.32
CA VAL A 192 15.49 -15.84 12.27
C VAL A 192 14.30 -15.14 12.94
N GLY A 193 14.20 -13.81 12.82
CA GLY A 193 13.11 -13.04 13.41
C GLY A 193 13.42 -11.54 13.51
N ILE A 194 12.71 -10.87 14.40
CA ILE A 194 12.84 -9.43 14.67
C ILE A 194 13.03 -9.17 16.16
N SER A 195 13.88 -8.21 16.52
CA SER A 195 14.13 -7.83 17.91
C SER A 195 12.90 -7.16 18.52
N ARG A 196 12.83 -7.18 19.86
CA ARG A 196 11.69 -6.62 20.58
C ARG A 196 11.59 -5.11 20.34
N GLU A 197 12.72 -4.44 20.23
CA GLU A 197 12.88 -3.01 19.98
C GLU A 197 12.39 -2.68 18.57
N ALA A 198 12.84 -3.43 17.55
CA ALA A 198 12.37 -3.24 16.18
C ALA A 198 10.87 -3.50 16.06
N ASN A 199 10.33 -4.53 16.73
CA ASN A 199 8.90 -4.81 16.72
C ASN A 199 8.07 -3.68 17.40
N LYS A 200 8.58 -3.06 18.48
CA LYS A 200 7.94 -1.89 19.09
C LYS A 200 7.83 -0.73 18.09
N ILE A 201 8.90 -0.45 17.36
CA ILE A 201 8.92 0.57 16.29
C ILE A 201 7.83 0.26 15.24
N LEU A 202 7.79 -0.98 14.73
CA LEU A 202 6.78 -1.35 13.74
C LEU A 202 5.34 -1.20 14.27
N THR A 203 5.09 -1.54 15.53
CA THR A 203 3.75 -1.42 16.12
C THR A 203 3.34 0.00 16.50
N SER A 204 4.30 0.94 16.61
CA SER A 204 4.05 2.34 16.99
C SER A 204 3.92 3.30 15.79
N TYR A 205 4.34 2.86 14.60
CA TYR A 205 4.26 3.59 13.35
C TYR A 205 2.83 3.63 12.78
N SER A 206 2.49 4.70 12.06
CA SER A 206 1.13 4.95 11.56
C SER A 206 0.80 4.23 10.25
N TRP A 207 1.81 3.76 9.52
CA TRP A 207 1.69 3.02 8.26
C TRP A 207 0.81 3.71 7.21
N PRO A 208 1.17 4.92 6.73
CA PRO A 208 0.43 5.62 5.68
C PRO A 208 0.29 4.80 4.39
N GLY A 209 1.28 3.96 4.05
CA GLY A 209 1.24 3.03 2.91
C GLY A 209 0.74 1.63 3.27
N ASN A 210 0.18 1.44 4.47
CA ASN A 210 -0.43 0.21 4.96
C ASN A 210 0.50 -1.01 4.83
N VAL A 211 -0.02 -2.14 4.34
CA VAL A 211 0.71 -3.41 4.26
C VAL A 211 1.80 -3.37 3.20
N ARG A 212 1.61 -2.60 2.12
CA ARG A 212 2.64 -2.45 1.07
C ARG A 212 3.90 -1.77 1.60
N GLU A 213 3.72 -0.74 2.43
CA GLU A 213 4.85 -0.08 3.10
C GLU A 213 5.52 -0.98 4.13
N LEU A 214 4.74 -1.74 4.91
CA LEU A 214 5.29 -2.76 5.82
C LEU A 214 6.11 -3.81 5.07
N GLU A 215 5.58 -4.36 3.98
CA GLU A 215 6.26 -5.34 3.14
C GLU A 215 7.62 -4.80 2.66
N ASN A 216 7.65 -3.59 2.08
CA ASN A 216 8.87 -2.94 1.62
C ASN A 216 9.88 -2.71 2.76
N ALA A 217 9.40 -2.28 3.94
CA ALA A 217 10.26 -2.04 5.09
C ALA A 217 10.90 -3.33 5.62
N ILE A 218 10.16 -4.45 5.60
CA ILE A 218 10.68 -5.76 6.00
C ILE A 218 11.65 -6.30 4.94
N GLU A 219 11.35 -6.17 3.65
CA GLU A 219 12.29 -6.54 2.59
C GLU A 219 13.64 -5.84 2.76
N HIS A 220 13.61 -4.51 2.94
CA HIS A 220 14.79 -3.70 3.22
C HIS A 220 15.57 -4.22 4.44
N ALA A 221 14.87 -4.52 5.54
CA ALA A 221 15.49 -5.01 6.75
C ALA A 221 16.09 -6.41 6.61
N VAL A 222 15.48 -7.29 5.81
CA VAL A 222 16.01 -8.64 5.51
C VAL A 222 17.31 -8.54 4.72
N ILE A 223 17.35 -7.70 3.69
CA ILE A 223 18.54 -7.49 2.85
C ILE A 223 19.72 -6.93 3.66
N LEU A 224 19.46 -6.00 4.58
CA LEU A 224 20.51 -5.43 5.43
C LEU A 224 20.94 -6.34 6.59
N GLY A 225 20.01 -7.12 7.15
CA GLY A 225 20.30 -8.01 8.27
C GLY A 225 21.04 -9.29 7.89
N GLN A 226 20.86 -9.76 6.65
CA GLN A 226 21.47 -10.92 5.98
C GLN A 226 21.35 -12.30 6.68
N HIS A 227 21.74 -12.46 7.96
CA HIS A 227 21.86 -13.76 8.64
C HIS A 227 21.55 -13.76 10.14
N ASN A 228 20.87 -12.74 10.67
CA ASN A 228 20.59 -12.64 12.10
C ASN A 228 19.19 -12.07 12.38
N LEU A 229 18.98 -11.56 13.58
CA LEU A 229 17.79 -10.85 14.00
C LEU A 229 17.69 -9.48 13.30
N ILE A 230 16.48 -9.09 12.88
CA ILE A 230 16.22 -7.71 12.43
C ILE A 230 16.27 -6.78 13.65
N GLU A 231 17.15 -5.80 13.59
CA GLU A 231 17.35 -4.79 14.62
C GLU A 231 16.84 -3.42 14.16
N PRO A 232 16.63 -2.45 15.07
CA PRO A 232 16.08 -1.14 14.71
C PRO A 232 16.81 -0.46 13.54
N TRP A 233 18.15 -0.55 13.48
CA TRP A 233 18.96 0.09 12.43
C TRP A 233 18.84 -0.56 11.05
N HIS A 234 18.27 -1.77 10.95
CA HIS A 234 17.94 -2.40 9.66
C HIS A 234 16.62 -1.85 9.08
N LEU A 235 15.77 -1.20 9.89
CA LEU A 235 14.54 -0.59 9.41
C LEU A 235 14.83 0.72 8.63
N PRO A 236 13.99 1.09 7.65
CA PRO A 236 14.06 2.40 6.99
C PRO A 236 14.10 3.57 7.99
N GLU A 237 14.86 4.61 7.67
CA GLU A 237 15.04 5.80 8.55
C GLU A 237 13.70 6.47 8.89
N GLU A 238 12.82 6.61 7.91
CA GLU A 238 11.50 7.24 8.03
C GLU A 238 10.62 6.59 9.11
N ILE A 239 10.78 5.27 9.31
CA ILE A 239 10.04 4.51 10.32
C ILE A 239 10.68 4.67 11.70
N ARG A 240 12.01 4.77 11.76
CA ARG A 240 12.79 4.96 13.00
C ARG A 240 12.57 6.35 13.63
N GLU A 241 12.42 7.41 12.83
CA GLU A 241 12.38 8.79 13.34
C GLU A 241 11.09 9.14 14.11
N VAL A 242 10.00 8.39 13.90
CA VAL A 242 8.73 8.63 14.62
C VAL A 242 8.82 8.30 16.11
N GLU A 243 9.69 7.38 16.53
CA GLU A 243 9.97 7.15 17.96
C GLU A 243 10.76 8.30 18.59
N LYS A 244 11.71 8.89 17.86
CA LYS A 244 12.50 10.03 18.38
C LYS A 244 11.61 11.23 18.71
N ASN A 245 10.55 11.46 17.93
CA ASN A 245 9.61 12.56 18.14
C ASN A 245 8.49 12.28 19.16
N LYS A 246 8.23 11.01 19.51
CA LYS A 246 7.30 10.64 20.60
C LYS A 246 7.98 10.56 21.97
N LEU A 247 9.30 10.37 21.98
CA LEU A 247 10.13 10.44 23.19
C LEU A 247 10.47 11.89 23.59
N SER A 248 10.16 12.87 22.73
CA SER A 248 10.21 14.29 23.06
C SER A 248 8.82 14.78 23.52
N PHE A 249 8.63 14.72 24.85
CA PHE A 249 7.65 15.39 25.72
C PHE A 249 6.43 14.59 26.23
N PRO A 250 6.00 14.78 27.52
CA PRO A 250 6.48 15.74 28.53
C PRO A 250 6.84 15.12 29.91
N SER A 251 7.95 15.54 30.51
CA SER A 251 8.07 15.56 31.98
C SER A 251 9.10 16.59 32.43
N THR A 252 8.61 17.51 33.27
CA THR A 252 9.32 18.45 34.15
C THR A 252 10.14 19.56 33.50
N GLY A 253 9.85 20.80 33.93
CA GLY A 253 10.41 22.01 33.37
C GLY A 253 11.93 22.02 33.39
N THR A 254 12.51 22.30 32.24
CA THR A 254 13.82 22.93 32.15
C THR A 254 13.86 23.61 30.79
N PHE A 255 14.26 24.88 30.80
CA PHE A 255 14.35 25.77 29.66
C PHE A 255 14.97 25.09 28.42
N PRO A 256 14.63 25.52 27.19
CA PRO A 256 15.24 24.97 25.98
C PRO A 256 16.74 25.21 26.01
N ILE A 257 17.48 24.16 26.39
CA ILE A 257 18.94 24.13 26.36
C ILE A 257 19.34 24.33 24.90
N SER A 258 20.01 25.45 24.63
CA SER A 258 20.48 25.83 23.29
C SER A 258 21.29 24.68 22.69
N GLU A 259 21.26 24.54 21.37
CA GLU A 259 22.07 23.54 20.67
C GLU A 259 23.57 23.67 21.05
N GLU A 260 24.01 24.89 21.33
CA GLU A 260 25.34 25.19 21.86
C GLU A 260 25.61 24.50 23.20
N ASP A 261 24.69 24.58 24.15
CA ASP A 261 24.84 23.99 25.48
C ASP A 261 24.84 22.46 25.44
N LYS A 262 24.12 21.86 24.49
CA LYS A 262 24.16 20.40 24.26
C LYS A 262 25.53 19.96 23.76
N ILE A 263 26.12 20.72 22.83
CA ILE A 263 27.46 20.45 22.30
C ILE A 263 28.52 20.66 23.39
N ARG A 264 28.44 21.75 24.17
CA ARG A 264 29.36 22.02 25.29
C ARG A 264 29.28 20.94 26.36
N ASN A 265 28.09 20.50 26.75
CA ASN A 265 27.91 19.42 27.72
C ASN A 265 28.42 18.06 27.21
N ALA A 266 28.21 17.73 25.93
CA ALA A 266 28.73 16.51 25.35
C ALA A 266 30.26 16.51 25.31
N LEU A 267 30.88 17.63 24.94
CA LEU A 267 32.34 17.79 24.94
C LEU A 267 32.92 17.76 26.36
N ALA A 268 32.24 18.34 27.35
CA ALA A 268 32.67 18.28 28.75
C ALA A 268 32.64 16.84 29.30
N LYS A 269 31.58 16.08 29.01
CA LYS A 269 31.45 14.67 29.42
C LYS A 269 32.46 13.73 28.77
N THR A 270 33.03 14.11 27.63
CA THR A 270 34.01 13.31 26.89
C THR A 270 35.43 13.87 26.94
N ALA A 271 35.70 14.82 27.85
CA ALA A 271 36.99 15.47 28.01
C ALA A 271 37.56 16.03 26.68
N GLY A 272 36.69 16.62 25.84
CA GLY A 272 37.07 17.19 24.55
C GLY A 272 37.19 16.19 23.40
N ASN A 273 36.94 14.88 23.62
CA ASN A 273 36.95 13.90 22.54
C ASN A 273 35.73 14.06 21.63
N VAL A 274 35.97 14.67 20.46
CA VAL A 274 34.93 15.04 19.48
C VAL A 274 34.23 13.81 18.89
N THR A 275 34.94 12.69 18.71
CA THR A 275 34.35 11.46 18.17
C THR A 275 33.36 10.84 19.16
N ARG A 276 33.73 10.77 20.45
CA ARG A 276 32.83 10.29 21.51
C ARG A 276 31.68 11.27 21.75
N ALA A 277 31.92 12.57 21.68
CA ALA A 277 30.87 13.58 21.82
C ALA A 277 29.85 13.48 20.67
N ALA A 278 30.31 13.24 19.44
CA ALA A 278 29.44 13.03 18.28
C ALA A 278 28.55 11.78 18.46
N HIS A 279 29.11 10.71 19.02
CA HIS A 279 28.38 9.49 19.34
C HIS A 279 27.30 9.71 20.42
N ILE A 280 27.60 10.48 21.47
CA ILE A 280 26.63 10.85 22.51
C ILE A 280 25.51 11.73 21.94
N LEU A 281 25.85 12.62 21.00
CA LEU A 281 24.91 13.52 20.34
C LEU A 281 24.13 12.85 19.20
N GLY A 282 24.45 11.60 18.84
CA GLY A 282 23.80 10.87 17.76
C GLY A 282 23.99 11.48 16.37
N ILE A 283 25.09 12.22 16.16
CA ILE A 283 25.42 12.88 14.89
C ILE A 283 26.78 12.43 14.36
N HIS A 284 26.99 12.53 13.05
CA HIS A 284 28.28 12.20 12.45
C HIS A 284 29.37 13.19 12.90
N ARG A 285 30.62 12.71 13.06
CA ARG A 285 31.77 13.52 13.53
C ARG A 285 31.94 14.81 12.70
N THR A 286 31.82 14.72 11.37
CA THR A 286 31.96 15.88 10.47
C THR A 286 30.86 16.93 10.68
N THR A 287 29.64 16.49 11.02
CA THR A 287 28.51 17.37 11.35
C THR A 287 28.75 18.11 12.66
N LEU A 288 29.28 17.42 13.68
CA LEU A 288 29.68 18.06 14.94
C LEU A 288 30.80 19.09 14.70
N TRP A 289 31.78 18.77 13.87
CA TRP A 289 32.87 19.68 13.49
C TRP A 289 32.39 20.94 12.78
N ARG A 290 31.36 20.83 11.92
CA ARG A 290 30.74 21.98 11.26
C ARG A 290 30.03 22.87 12.28
N LYS A 291 29.22 22.27 13.16
CA LYS A 291 28.47 22.99 14.20
C LYS A 291 29.37 23.68 15.22
N MET A 292 30.47 23.05 15.64
CA MET A 292 31.47 23.67 16.54
C MET A 292 32.11 24.92 15.92
N ARG A 293 32.32 24.93 14.59
CA ARG A 293 32.86 26.08 13.85
C ARG A 293 31.84 27.21 13.72
N GLU A 294 30.61 26.88 13.35
CA GLU A 294 29.50 27.85 13.23
C GLU A 294 29.20 28.54 14.57
N LEU A 295 29.27 27.79 15.67
CA LEU A 295 28.99 28.26 17.03
C LEU A 295 30.24 28.77 17.79
N LYS A 296 31.40 28.85 17.12
CA LYS A 296 32.69 29.32 17.70
C LYS A 296 33.08 28.62 19.02
N ILE A 297 32.81 27.32 19.15
CA ILE A 297 33.16 26.55 20.36
C ILE A 297 34.64 26.13 20.28
N PRO A 298 35.50 26.57 21.22
CA PRO A 298 36.93 26.27 21.19
C PRO A 298 37.20 24.80 21.47
N ARG A 299 38.27 24.26 20.86
CA ARG A 299 38.75 22.91 21.13
C ARG A 299 39.42 22.91 22.51
N LEU A 300 38.88 22.17 23.48
CA LEU A 300 39.62 21.87 24.70
C LEU A 300 40.76 20.90 24.33
N PRO A 301 41.99 21.11 24.81
CA PRO A 301 43.11 20.23 24.49
C PRO A 301 42.81 18.81 24.94
N GLU A 302 43.08 17.83 24.08
CA GLU A 302 43.03 16.41 24.44
C GLU A 302 44.07 16.18 25.54
N MET A 303 43.63 16.02 26.78
CA MET A 303 44.51 15.52 27.84
C MET A 303 44.73 14.03 27.57
N LEU A 304 46.00 13.70 27.28
CA LEU A 304 46.53 12.35 27.07
C LEU A 304 46.22 11.43 28.25
#